data_AF-A0A800M8K0-F1
#
_entry.id   AF-A0A800M8K0-F1
#
_cell.length_a   1.000
_cell.length_b   1.000
_cell.length_c   1.000
_cell.angle_alpha   90.00
_cell.angle_beta   90.00
_cell.angle_gamma   90.00
#
_symmetry.space_group_name_H-M   'P 1'
#
loop_
_entity.id
_entity.type
_entity.pdbx_description
1 polymer ?
#
loop_
_entity_poly.entity_id
_entity_poly.type
_entity_poly.pdbx_seq_one_letter_code
_entity_poly.pdbx_strand_id
1 'polypeptide(L)'
;GNIASARNQREGIPVVQSNTYGMTYGAMLMLVLAWSTGHEFNFEFTVSYVSSLVFLSVFASIIAFWSYLTLLGRVGVERAAYATLIFPLVALGISTIFEGYQWTV
;
A
#
# COMPACT_ATOMS: atom_id res chain seq x y z
N GLY A 1 -4.81 -7.54 -9.73
CA GLY A 1 -4.06 -6.29 -9.52
C GLY A 1 -2.94 -6.16 -10.52
N ASN A 2 -1.78 -6.75 -10.24
CA ASN A 2 -0.52 -6.55 -10.99
C ASN A 2 -0.60 -6.80 -12.50
N ILE A 3 -1.32 -7.84 -12.94
CA ILE A 3 -1.52 -8.15 -14.36
C ILE A 3 -2.36 -7.07 -15.06
N ALA A 4 -3.42 -6.59 -14.40
CA ALA A 4 -4.27 -5.51 -14.91
C ALA A 4 -3.50 -4.17 -14.94
N SER A 5 -2.70 -3.88 -13.90
CA SER A 5 -1.84 -2.70 -13.87
C SER A 5 -0.76 -2.73 -14.95
N ALA A 6 -0.18 -3.91 -15.23
CA ALA A 6 0.77 -4.07 -16.32
C ALA A 6 0.11 -3.85 -17.70
N ARG A 7 -1.12 -4.35 -17.86
CA ARG A 7 -1.92 -4.09 -19.08
C ARG A 7 -2.22 -2.60 -19.24
N ASN A 8 -2.69 -1.92 -18.20
CA ASN A 8 -2.96 -0.47 -18.25
C ASN A 8 -1.70 0.33 -18.62
N GLN A 9 -0.53 -0.04 -18.09
CA GLN A 9 0.72 0.61 -18.44
C GLN A 9 1.15 0.35 -19.89
N ARG A 10 0.90 -0.85 -20.42
CA ARG A 10 1.14 -1.17 -21.85
C ARG A 10 0.22 -0.38 -22.79
N GLU A 11 -0.99 -0.06 -22.34
CA GLU A 11 -1.97 0.79 -23.04
C GLU A 11 -1.66 2.30 -22.88
N GLY A 12 -0.55 2.66 -22.23
CA GLY A 12 -0.12 4.06 -22.04
C GLY A 12 -0.83 4.81 -20.92
N ILE A 13 -1.64 4.13 -20.09
CA ILE A 13 -2.35 4.77 -18.97
C ILE A 13 -1.34 5.15 -17.88
N PRO A 14 -1.28 6.42 -17.46
CA PRO A 14 -0.37 6.86 -16.41
C PRO A 14 -0.59 6.13 -15.09
N VAL A 15 0.50 5.64 -14.50
CA VAL A 15 0.49 4.88 -13.23
C VAL A 15 -0.20 5.65 -12.11
N VAL A 16 0.09 6.95 -11.99
CA VAL A 16 -0.49 7.82 -10.96
C VAL A 16 -2.01 7.81 -11.05
N GLN A 17 -2.57 8.02 -12.24
CA GLN A 17 -4.02 8.11 -12.44
C GLN A 17 -4.69 6.79 -12.13
N SER A 18 -4.15 5.68 -12.65
CA SER A 18 -4.69 4.34 -12.38
C SER A 18 -4.63 3.99 -10.89
N ASN A 19 -3.58 4.41 -10.18
CA ASN A 19 -3.43 4.18 -8.74
C ASN A 19 -4.42 5.04 -7.94
N THR A 20 -4.57 6.32 -8.28
CA THR A 20 -5.54 7.22 -7.64
C THR A 20 -6.96 6.67 -7.75
N TYR A 21 -7.40 6.26 -8.95
CA TYR A 21 -8.73 5.67 -9.10
C TYR A 21 -8.87 4.37 -8.29
N GLY A 22 -7.87 3.48 -8.35
CA GLY A 22 -7.89 2.23 -7.59
C GLY A 22 -7.99 2.45 -6.08
N MET A 23 -7.22 3.38 -5.54
CA MET A 23 -7.24 3.74 -4.12
C MET A 23 -8.55 4.42 -3.72
N THR A 24 -9.10 5.32 -4.54
CA THR A 24 -10.39 5.97 -4.26
C THR A 24 -11.54 4.96 -4.22
N TYR A 25 -11.64 4.07 -5.21
CA TYR A 25 -12.68 3.03 -5.21
C TYR A 25 -12.51 2.07 -4.03
N GLY A 26 -11.26 1.68 -3.71
CA GLY A 26 -10.96 0.86 -2.54
C GLY A 26 -11.36 1.53 -1.22
N ALA A 27 -11.05 2.81 -1.06
CA ALA A 27 -11.41 3.59 0.12
C ALA A 27 -12.93 3.78 0.25
N MET A 28 -13.64 4.08 -0.85
CA MET A 28 -15.10 4.18 -0.85
C MET A 28 -15.77 2.85 -0.50
N LEU A 29 -15.28 1.75 -1.07
CA LEU A 29 -15.80 0.41 -0.76
C LEU A 29 -15.55 0.05 0.70
N MET A 30 -14.34 0.32 1.23
CA MET A 30 -14.03 0.14 2.63
C MET A 30 -14.93 0.98 3.53
N LEU A 31 -15.23 2.23 3.16
CA LEU A 31 -16.13 3.11 3.91
C LEU A 31 -17.55 2.55 3.97
N VAL A 32 -18.09 2.08 2.83
CA VAL A 32 -19.42 1.46 2.77
C VAL A 32 -19.46 0.17 3.60
N LEU A 33 -18.42 -0.66 3.52
CA LEU A 33 -18.33 -1.89 4.29
C LEU A 33 -18.25 -1.62 5.79
N ALA A 34 -17.40 -0.69 6.23
CA ALA A 34 -17.27 -0.29 7.62
C ALA A 34 -18.60 0.23 8.17
N TRP A 35 -19.31 1.05 7.39
CA TRP A 35 -20.62 1.54 7.78
C TRP A 35 -21.66 0.42 7.86
N SER A 36 -21.70 -0.49 6.88
CA SER A 36 -22.64 -1.63 6.86
C SER A 36 -22.42 -2.65 7.98
N THR A 37 -21.18 -2.77 8.47
CA THR A 37 -20.81 -3.68 9.57
C THR A 37 -21.00 -3.05 10.95
N GLY A 38 -21.46 -1.81 11.02
CA GLY A 38 -21.73 -1.10 12.28
C GLY A 38 -20.46 -0.71 13.04
N HIS A 39 -19.31 -0.63 12.37
CA HIS A 39 -18.09 -0.13 13.02
C HIS A 39 -18.25 1.36 13.32
N GLU A 40 -17.97 1.74 14.57
CA GLU A 40 -17.96 3.14 14.97
C GLU A 40 -16.75 3.84 14.33
N PHE A 41 -17.01 4.92 13.60
CA PHE A 41 -15.96 5.74 13.00
C PHE A 41 -15.38 6.69 14.06
N ASN A 42 -14.53 6.13 14.92
CA ASN A 42 -13.85 6.87 15.97
C ASN A 42 -12.68 7.66 15.39
N PHE A 43 -12.96 8.90 14.97
CA PHE A 43 -11.95 9.85 14.52
C PHE A 43 -11.55 10.75 15.69
N GLU A 44 -10.36 10.53 16.24
CA GLU A 44 -9.81 11.39 17.28
C GLU A 44 -9.02 12.54 16.67
N PHE A 45 -9.38 13.79 17.00
CA PHE A 45 -8.62 14.98 16.61
C PHE A 45 -7.35 15.18 17.47
N THR A 46 -6.66 14.11 17.79
CA THR A 46 -5.37 14.16 18.49
C THR A 46 -4.24 14.26 17.47
N VAL A 47 -3.18 15.01 17.81
CA VAL A 47 -2.01 15.16 16.94
C VAL A 47 -1.45 13.79 16.55
N SER A 48 -1.36 12.86 17.51
CA SER A 48 -0.84 11.51 17.29
C SER A 48 -1.69 10.69 16.31
N TYR A 49 -3.02 10.72 16.44
CA TYR A 49 -3.92 10.02 15.52
C TYR A 49 -3.83 10.59 14.11
N VAL A 50 -3.97 11.91 13.97
CA VAL A 50 -3.94 12.58 12.66
C VAL A 50 -2.59 12.41 11.98
N SER A 51 -1.47 12.55 12.72
CA SER A 51 -0.14 12.35 12.14
C SER A 51 0.08 10.91 11.69
N SER A 52 -0.38 9.93 12.48
CA SER A 52 -0.27 8.51 12.12
C SER A 52 -1.12 8.19 10.89
N LEU A 53 -2.35 8.71 10.84
CA LEU A 53 -3.25 8.54 9.71
C LEU A 53 -2.66 9.12 8.42
N VAL A 54 -2.16 10.35 8.46
CA VAL A 54 -1.53 11.02 7.31
C VAL A 54 -0.27 10.27 6.87
N PHE A 55 0.57 9.86 7.82
CA PHE A 55 1.77 9.09 7.52
C PHE A 55 1.42 7.78 6.79
N LEU A 56 0.43 7.04 7.32
CA LEU A 56 0.02 5.76 6.76
C LEU A 56 -0.65 5.92 5.39
N SER A 57 -1.52 6.93 5.22
CA SER A 57 -2.21 7.15 3.94
C SER A 57 -1.29 7.67 2.85
N VAL A 58 -0.39 8.61 3.17
CA VAL A 58 0.46 9.25 2.15
C VAL A 58 1.72 8.41 1.89
N PHE A 59 2.51 8.14 2.92
CA PHE A 59 3.81 7.50 2.75
C PHE A 59 3.67 5.99 2.60
N ALA A 60 2.99 5.33 3.54
CA ALA A 60 2.89 3.88 3.55
C ALA A 60 1.94 3.33 2.46
N SER A 61 0.96 4.12 2.01
CA SER A 61 0.03 3.71 0.95
C SER A 61 0.36 4.38 -0.40
N ILE A 62 0.05 5.67 -0.58
CA ILE A 62 0.13 6.34 -1.90
C ILE A 62 1.53 6.24 -2.52
N ILE A 63 2.57 6.65 -1.77
CA ILE A 63 3.96 6.67 -2.27
C ILE A 63 4.50 5.26 -2.45
N ALA A 64 4.25 4.35 -1.50
CA ALA A 64 4.70 2.96 -1.59
C ALA A 64 4.12 2.25 -2.82
N PHE A 65 2.80 2.38 -3.04
CA PHE A 65 2.13 1.74 -4.17
C PHE A 65 2.52 2.37 -5.50
N TRP A 66 2.66 3.69 -5.54
CA TRP A 66 3.16 4.39 -6.72
C TRP A 66 4.57 3.92 -7.10
N SER A 67 5.46 3.78 -6.11
CA SER A 67 6.82 3.27 -6.31
C SER A 67 6.81 1.82 -6.80
N TYR A 68 5.97 0.97 -6.20
CA TYR A 68 5.79 -0.42 -6.62
C TYR A 68 5.29 -0.54 -8.06
N LEU A 69 4.25 0.21 -8.44
CA LEU A 69 3.70 0.17 -9.80
C LEU A 69 4.66 0.75 -10.84
N THR A 70 5.45 1.76 -10.47
CA THR A 70 6.52 2.32 -11.31
C THR A 70 7.63 1.29 -11.53
N LEU A 71 8.04 0.57 -10.48
CA LEU A 71 8.99 -0.53 -10.59
C LEU A 71 8.42 -1.65 -11.48
N LEU A 72 7.15 -2.00 -11.30
CA LEU A 72 6.45 -2.99 -12.12
C LEU A 72 6.40 -2.61 -13.60
N GLY A 73 6.19 -1.32 -13.91
CA GLY A 73 6.25 -0.79 -15.27
C GLY A 73 7.64 -0.89 -15.90
N ARG A 74 8.68 -0.59 -15.11
CA ARG A 74 10.07 -0.55 -15.59
C ARG A 74 10.71 -1.92 -15.75
N VAL A 75 10.47 -2.83 -14.81
CA VAL A 75 11.19 -4.11 -14.71
C VAL A 75 10.30 -5.30 -15.10
N GLY A 76 9.00 -5.05 -15.30
CA GLY A 76 8.00 -6.07 -15.64
C GLY A 76 7.43 -6.79 -14.41
N VAL A 77 6.27 -7.41 -14.59
CA VAL A 77 5.49 -8.07 -13.51
C VAL A 77 6.29 -9.16 -12.82
N GLU A 78 7.01 -9.97 -13.61
CA GLU A 78 7.73 -11.14 -13.13
C GLU A 78 8.84 -10.77 -12.14
N ARG A 79 9.61 -9.73 -12.46
CA ARG A 79 10.67 -9.22 -11.57
C ARG A 79 10.12 -8.39 -10.41
N ALA A 80 9.04 -7.65 -10.63
CA ALA A 80 8.39 -6.89 -9.56
C ALA A 80 7.75 -7.80 -8.49
N ALA A 81 7.42 -9.05 -8.82
CA ALA A 81 6.95 -10.02 -7.83
C ALA A 81 8.02 -10.39 -6.80
N TYR A 82 9.32 -10.27 -7.10
CA TYR A 82 10.36 -10.45 -6.07
C TYR A 82 10.26 -9.41 -4.95
N ALA A 83 9.77 -8.20 -5.24
CA ALA A 83 9.59 -7.18 -4.21
C ALA A 83 8.62 -7.64 -3.11
N THR A 84 7.55 -8.37 -3.47
CA THR A 84 6.59 -8.88 -2.46
C THR A 84 7.19 -9.95 -1.55
N LEU A 85 8.23 -10.65 -2.00
CA LEU A 85 8.99 -11.58 -1.16
C LEU A 85 9.97 -10.84 -0.24
N ILE A 86 10.52 -9.71 -0.71
CA ILE A 86 11.51 -8.92 0.02
C ILE A 86 10.85 -8.04 1.09
N PHE A 87 9.61 -7.57 0.90
CA PHE A 87 8.96 -6.67 1.88
C PHE A 87 8.87 -7.26 3.30
N PRO A 88 8.43 -8.52 3.51
CA PRO A 88 8.45 -9.11 4.85
C PRO A 88 9.86 -9.25 5.40
N LEU A 89 10.84 -9.65 4.58
CA LEU A 89 12.24 -9.76 5.01
C LEU A 89 12.79 -8.43 5.52
N VAL A 90 12.51 -7.33 4.81
CA VAL A 90 12.91 -5.98 5.24
C VAL A 90 12.18 -5.57 6.51
N ALA A 91 10.87 -5.83 6.60
CA ALA A 91 10.07 -5.54 7.79
C ALA A 91 10.60 -6.28 9.03
N LEU A 92 10.87 -7.58 8.90
CA LEU A 92 11.46 -8.41 9.97
C LEU A 92 12.87 -7.96 10.32
N GLY A 93 13.68 -7.54 9.34
CA GLY A 93 15.01 -6.98 9.60
C GLY A 93 14.95 -5.69 10.43
N ILE A 94 14.02 -4.79 10.11
CA ILE A 94 13.78 -3.57 10.91
C ILE A 94 13.28 -3.95 12.32
N SER A 95 12.32 -4.86 12.43
CA SER A 95 11.82 -5.35 13.73
C SER A 95 12.91 -6.04 14.56
N THR A 96 13.88 -6.71 13.93
CA THR A 96 15.05 -7.29 14.63
C THR A 96 15.91 -6.21 15.27
N ILE A 97 16.15 -5.11 14.56
CA ILE A 97 17.02 -4.01 15.02
C ILE A 97 16.32 -3.14 16.07
N PHE A 98 15.04 -2.80 15.85
CA PHE A 98 14.32 -1.82 16.65
C PHE A 98 13.39 -2.43 17.72
N GLU A 99 12.89 -3.64 17.50
CA GLU A 99 11.92 -4.31 18.39
C GLU A 99 12.50 -5.58 19.03
N GLY A 100 13.74 -5.95 18.71
CA GLY A 100 14.42 -7.12 19.27
C GLY A 100 13.86 -8.46 18.78
N TYR A 101 13.18 -8.48 17.63
CA TYR A 101 12.60 -9.69 17.05
C TYR A 101 13.63 -10.81 16.91
N GLN A 102 13.30 -12.00 17.42
CA GLN A 102 14.13 -13.20 17.34
C GLN A 102 13.65 -14.10 16.21
N TRP A 103 14.54 -14.41 15.27
CA TRP A 103 14.24 -15.30 14.16
C TRP A 103 14.06 -16.72 14.68
N THR A 104 12.83 -17.21 14.65
CA THR A 104 12.53 -18.62 14.92
C THR A 104 12.71 -19.39 13.62
N VAL A 105 13.52 -20.45 13.68
CA VAL A 105 13.83 -21.35 12.56
C VAL A 105 12.83 -22.50 12.53
#